data_AF-A0A7C9VWU9-F1
#
_entry.id   AF-A0A7C9VWU9-F1
#
_cell.length_a   1.000
_cell.length_b   1.000
_cell.length_c   1.000
_cell.angle_alpha   90.00
_cell.angle_beta   90.00
_cell.angle_gamma   90.00
#
_symmetry.space_group_name_H-M   'P 1'
#
loop_
_entity.id
_entity.type
_entity.pdbx_description
1 polymer ?
#
loop_
_entity_poly.entity_id
_entity_poly.type
_entity_poly.pdbx_seq_one_letter_code
_entity_poly.pdbx_strand_id
1 'polypeptide(L)'
;MAEQVAAAATVALNDIDIALLRIDIGSYGRCQTCHADIPIRLLEAIPQLRLCLACQHTDTRKGSRHGEPVSRQRQRAPAVRAQTPARQRVRRGTSTAGRRDRHSRSPT
;
A
#
# COMPACT_ATOMS: atom_id res chain seq x y z
N MET A 1 -27.29 37.88 9.61
CA MET A 1 -27.47 36.42 9.71
C MET A 1 -27.44 35.72 8.36
N ALA A 2 -28.19 36.19 7.35
CA ALA A 2 -28.21 35.56 6.01
C ALA A 2 -26.82 35.37 5.37
N GLU A 3 -25.91 36.33 5.55
CA GLU A 3 -24.56 36.26 4.97
C GLU A 3 -23.66 35.19 5.58
N GLN A 4 -23.80 34.92 6.89
CA GLN A 4 -23.05 33.84 7.55
C GLN A 4 -23.49 32.47 7.05
N VAL A 5 -24.79 32.31 6.79
CA VAL A 5 -25.35 31.07 6.22
C VAL A 5 -24.84 30.87 4.80
N ALA A 6 -24.80 31.93 3.99
CA ALA A 6 -24.26 31.87 2.63
C ALA A 6 -22.77 31.47 2.61
N ALA A 7 -21.95 32.06 3.48
CA ALA A 7 -20.53 31.71 3.57
C ALA A 7 -20.32 30.24 3.96
N ALA A 8 -21.06 29.75 4.96
CA ALA A 8 -20.98 28.35 5.39
C ALA A 8 -21.46 27.38 4.30
N ALA A 9 -22.50 27.73 3.56
CA ALA A 9 -23.00 26.92 2.45
C ALA A 9 -21.96 26.79 1.33
N THR A 10 -21.29 27.89 0.96
CA THR A 10 -20.23 27.86 -0.06
C THR A 10 -19.07 26.96 0.36
N VAL A 11 -18.66 26.98 1.63
CA VAL A 11 -17.63 26.07 2.15
C VAL A 11 -18.06 24.62 2.05
N ALA A 12 -19.30 24.30 2.46
CA ALA A 12 -19.82 22.94 2.38
C ALA A 12 -19.92 22.43 0.92
N LEU A 13 -20.32 23.28 -0.02
CA LEU A 13 -20.36 22.94 -1.44
C LEU A 13 -18.96 22.64 -1.98
N ASN A 14 -17.98 23.48 -1.67
CA ASN A 14 -16.59 23.23 -2.05
C ASN A 14 -16.04 21.92 -1.43
N ASP A 15 -16.49 21.57 -0.24
CA ASP A 15 -16.17 20.29 0.40
C ASP A 15 -16.72 19.08 -0.36
N ILE A 16 -17.93 19.22 -0.91
CA ILE A 16 -18.55 18.21 -1.78
C ILE A 16 -17.83 18.14 -3.13
N ASP A 17 -17.52 19.27 -3.77
CA ASP A 17 -16.82 19.29 -5.07
C ASP A 17 -15.46 18.60 -4.99
N ILE A 18 -14.71 18.86 -3.90
CA ILE A 18 -13.43 18.19 -3.65
C ILE A 18 -13.64 16.68 -3.41
N ALA A 19 -14.72 16.26 -2.75
CA ALA A 19 -15.02 14.85 -2.58
C ALA A 19 -15.32 14.16 -3.93
N LEU A 20 -16.08 14.81 -4.81
CA LEU A 20 -16.38 14.31 -6.16
C LEU A 20 -15.12 14.17 -7.01
N LEU A 21 -14.26 15.20 -7.05
CA LEU A 21 -12.97 15.12 -7.74
C LEU A 21 -12.11 13.96 -7.25
N ARG A 22 -12.17 13.66 -5.95
CA ARG A 22 -11.43 12.55 -5.35
C ARG A 22 -11.98 11.19 -5.78
N ILE A 23 -13.27 11.09 -6.04
CA ILE A 23 -13.87 9.88 -6.62
C ILE A 23 -13.32 9.68 -8.03
N ASP A 24 -13.32 10.74 -8.84
CA ASP A 24 -12.85 10.69 -10.24
C ASP A 24 -11.40 10.23 -10.35
N ILE A 25 -10.51 10.74 -9.49
CA ILE A 25 -9.09 10.34 -9.46
C ILE A 25 -8.84 9.03 -8.66
N GLY A 26 -9.89 8.40 -8.11
CA GLY A 26 -9.79 7.14 -7.37
C GLY A 26 -9.12 7.24 -5.99
N SER A 27 -9.08 8.44 -5.38
CA SER A 27 -8.50 8.71 -4.06
C SER A 27 -9.54 8.91 -2.95
N TYR A 28 -10.82 8.77 -3.27
CA TYR A 28 -11.91 8.87 -2.32
C TYR A 28 -11.78 7.80 -1.22
N GLY A 29 -12.05 8.21 0.02
CA GLY A 29 -11.91 7.35 1.20
C GLY A 29 -10.48 7.20 1.72
N ARG A 30 -9.52 8.03 1.31
CA ARG A 30 -8.17 8.11 1.92
C ARG A 30 -7.95 9.41 2.68
N CYS A 31 -7.23 9.39 3.80
CA CYS A 31 -6.89 10.60 4.53
C CYS A 31 -5.95 11.50 3.71
N GLN A 32 -6.19 12.81 3.64
CA GLN A 32 -5.30 13.74 2.94
C GLN A 32 -3.95 13.92 3.64
N THR A 33 -3.87 13.67 4.96
CA THR A 33 -2.63 13.85 5.74
C THR A 33 -1.80 12.58 5.84
N CYS A 34 -2.40 11.46 6.24
CA CYS A 34 -1.66 10.21 6.47
C CYS A 34 -1.85 9.16 5.37
N HIS A 35 -2.71 9.42 4.38
CA HIS A 35 -3.04 8.51 3.29
C HIS A 35 -3.63 7.14 3.70
N ALA A 36 -3.93 6.94 4.99
CA ALA A 36 -4.65 5.77 5.47
C ALA A 36 -6.10 5.76 4.98
N ASP A 37 -6.70 4.57 4.88
CA ASP A 37 -8.11 4.43 4.52
C ASP A 37 -9.02 4.97 5.62
N ILE A 38 -10.04 5.71 5.22
CA ILE A 38 -11.10 6.25 6.09
C ILE A 38 -12.19 5.17 6.22
N PRO A 39 -12.62 4.82 7.44
CA PRO A 39 -13.70 3.86 7.66
C PRO A 39 -14.96 4.20 6.86
N ILE A 40 -15.52 3.20 6.17
CA ILE A 40 -16.71 3.39 5.32
C ILE A 40 -17.90 3.97 6.08
N ARG A 41 -18.11 3.55 7.35
CA ARG A 41 -19.20 4.07 8.19
C ARG A 41 -19.13 5.59 8.39
N LEU A 42 -17.92 6.17 8.38
CA LEU A 42 -17.75 7.61 8.47
C LEU A 42 -18.06 8.30 7.15
N LEU A 43 -17.69 7.68 6.01
CA LEU A 43 -18.01 8.21 4.69
C LEU A 43 -19.51 8.12 4.37
N GLU A 44 -20.19 7.09 4.87
CA GLU A 44 -21.65 6.95 4.79
C GLU A 44 -22.37 8.04 5.59
N ALA A 45 -21.84 8.40 6.76
CA ALA A 45 -22.40 9.46 7.59
C ALA A 45 -22.03 10.87 7.09
N ILE A 46 -20.80 11.05 6.62
CA ILE A 46 -20.20 12.34 6.21
C ILE A 46 -19.40 12.11 4.93
N PRO A 47 -20.01 12.25 3.73
CA PRO A 47 -19.36 11.91 2.47
C PRO A 47 -18.20 12.85 2.11
N GLN A 48 -18.23 14.11 2.56
CA GLN A 48 -17.17 15.09 2.32
C GLN A 48 -15.95 14.96 3.26
N LEU A 49 -15.85 13.88 4.07
CA LEU A 49 -14.77 13.73 5.03
C LEU A 49 -13.39 13.60 4.36
N ARG A 50 -12.48 14.53 4.67
CA ARG A 50 -11.13 14.61 4.08
C ARG A 50 -10.03 13.96 4.91
N LEU A 51 -10.24 13.90 6.23
CA LEU A 51 -9.27 13.46 7.22
C LEU A 51 -9.82 12.28 8.01
N CYS A 52 -8.95 11.36 8.42
CA CYS A 52 -9.34 10.37 9.42
C CYS A 52 -9.50 11.02 10.80
N LEU A 53 -10.26 10.39 11.69
CA LEU A 53 -10.49 10.90 13.05
C LEU A 53 -9.17 11.20 13.78
N ALA A 54 -8.16 10.33 13.63
CA ALA A 54 -6.84 10.56 14.21
C ALA A 54 -6.22 11.88 13.73
N CYS A 55 -6.20 12.12 12.42
CA CYS A 55 -5.66 13.36 11.85
C CYS A 55 -6.50 14.59 12.22
N GLN A 56 -7.82 14.46 12.29
CA GLN A 56 -8.74 15.53 12.67
C GLN A 56 -8.54 15.97 14.14
N HIS A 57 -8.21 15.05 15.04
CA HIS A 57 -7.91 15.38 16.44
C HIS A 57 -6.49 15.93 16.65
N THR A 58 -5.54 15.64 15.75
CA THR A 58 -4.12 16.03 15.89
C THR A 58 -3.73 17.36 15.22
N ASP A 59 -4.70 18.21 14.87
CA ASP A 59 -4.54 19.42 14.04
C ASP A 59 -3.49 20.46 14.56
N THR A 60 -2.78 20.19 15.64
CA THR A 60 -1.73 21.08 16.17
C THR A 60 -0.28 20.67 15.89
N ARG A 61 0.12 19.40 15.73
CA ARG A 61 1.55 19.07 15.43
C ARG A 61 1.75 17.74 14.69
N LYS A 62 2.37 17.87 13.52
CA LYS A 62 3.21 16.94 12.75
C LYS A 62 3.01 15.43 13.02
N GLY A 63 2.40 14.78 12.03
CA GLY A 63 2.64 13.41 11.56
C GLY A 63 3.22 12.42 12.56
N SER A 64 2.35 11.60 13.17
CA SER A 64 2.76 10.35 13.80
C SER A 64 1.83 9.21 13.40
N ARG A 65 2.46 8.21 12.78
CA ARG A 65 2.08 6.82 12.48
C ARG A 65 0.78 6.30 13.11
N HIS A 66 -0.37 6.78 12.67
CA HIS A 66 -1.68 6.25 13.07
C HIS A 66 -2.39 5.70 11.84
N GLY A 67 -2.12 4.44 11.52
CA GLY A 67 -2.82 3.70 10.47
C GLY A 67 -1.92 2.67 9.80
N GLU A 68 -1.92 1.44 10.33
CA GLU A 68 -1.59 0.28 9.52
C GLU A 68 -2.64 0.17 8.41
N PRO A 69 -2.26 0.10 7.12
CA PRO A 69 -3.22 0.15 6.02
C PRO A 69 -4.03 -1.14 6.02
N VAL A 70 -5.34 -1.06 6.25
CA VAL A 70 -6.25 -2.20 6.06
C VAL A 70 -6.48 -2.43 4.56
N SER A 71 -5.42 -2.96 3.94
CA SER A 71 -5.44 -3.93 2.84
C SER A 71 -6.66 -3.90 1.92
N ARG A 72 -6.88 -2.81 1.17
CA ARG A 72 -7.50 -2.95 -0.16
C ARG A 72 -6.45 -3.50 -1.09
N GLN A 73 -6.42 -4.82 -1.12
CA GLN A 73 -5.83 -5.68 -2.12
C GLN A 73 -6.03 -5.14 -3.55
N ARG A 74 -5.13 -4.25 -3.97
CA ARG A 74 -4.84 -3.86 -5.36
C ARG A 74 -3.33 -3.88 -5.62
N GLN A 75 -2.65 -4.88 -5.06
CA GLN A 75 -1.40 -5.37 -5.62
C GLN A 75 -1.72 -6.30 -6.80
N ARG A 76 -2.21 -5.75 -7.92
CA ARG A 76 -2.15 -6.38 -9.25
C ARG A 76 -2.07 -5.28 -10.31
N ALA A 77 -0.92 -4.61 -10.37
CA ALA A 77 -0.41 -4.24 -11.68
C ALA A 77 0.13 -5.53 -12.31
N PRO A 78 -0.26 -5.92 -13.53
CA PRO A 78 0.43 -7.02 -14.20
C PRO A 78 1.87 -6.57 -14.39
N ALA A 79 2.82 -7.33 -13.84
CA ALA A 79 4.16 -7.34 -14.38
C ALA A 79 3.99 -7.63 -15.87
N VAL A 80 4.22 -6.63 -16.73
CA VAL A 80 4.35 -6.85 -18.17
C VAL A 80 5.34 -7.99 -18.33
N ARG A 81 4.82 -9.16 -18.72
CA ARG A 81 5.60 -10.35 -19.04
C ARG A 81 6.54 -9.96 -20.19
N ALA A 82 7.76 -9.58 -19.87
CA ALA A 82 8.86 -9.68 -20.80
C ALA A 82 9.09 -11.19 -21.02
N GLN A 83 8.44 -11.71 -22.05
CA GLN A 83 8.64 -13.05 -22.56
C GLN A 83 9.98 -13.04 -23.32
N THR A 84 11.08 -13.41 -22.65
CA THR A 84 12.32 -13.77 -23.34
C THR A 84 12.55 -15.28 -23.16
N PRO A 85 12.60 -16.07 -24.25
CA PRO A 85 12.63 -17.51 -24.17
C PRO A 85 13.99 -18.03 -23.74
N ALA A 86 13.95 -19.21 -23.11
CA ALA A 86 15.06 -19.98 -22.62
C ALA A 86 16.12 -20.26 -23.71
N ARG A 87 17.38 -19.85 -23.45
CA ARG A 87 18.57 -20.45 -24.08
C ARG A 87 19.35 -21.29 -23.06
N GLN A 88 18.79 -22.48 -22.82
CA GLN A 88 19.44 -23.79 -22.90
C GLN A 88 20.95 -23.95 -22.55
N ARG A 89 21.20 -24.77 -21.50
CA ARG A 89 22.34 -25.73 -21.26
C ARG A 89 23.74 -25.12 -21.08
N VAL A 90 24.60 -25.53 -20.14
CA VAL A 90 25.04 -26.89 -19.72
C VAL A 90 25.58 -26.79 -18.27
N ARG A 91 25.17 -27.67 -17.34
CA ARG A 91 25.93 -27.88 -16.08
C ARG A 91 26.92 -29.02 -16.28
N ARG A 92 28.22 -28.71 -16.33
CA ARG A 92 29.30 -29.70 -16.30
C ARG A 92 29.26 -30.39 -14.93
N GLY A 93 29.14 -31.72 -14.92
CA GLY A 93 29.33 -32.52 -13.73
C GLY A 93 30.81 -32.57 -13.35
N THR A 94 31.13 -32.24 -12.10
CA THR A 94 32.46 -32.51 -11.54
C THR A 94 32.40 -33.79 -10.73
N SER A 95 32.92 -34.85 -11.35
CA SER A 95 33.25 -36.14 -10.76
C SER A 95 34.26 -35.96 -9.62
N THR A 96 33.88 -36.21 -8.37
CA THR A 96 34.82 -36.39 -7.26
C THR A 96 35.11 -37.87 -7.09
N ALA A 97 36.17 -38.29 -7.79
CA ALA A 97 36.75 -39.62 -7.72
C ALA A 97 37.34 -39.92 -6.33
N GLY A 98 37.07 -41.14 -5.85
CA GLY A 98 38.06 -42.00 -5.18
C GLY A 98 38.45 -41.67 -3.74
N ARG A 99 37.62 -42.10 -2.77
CA ARG A 99 38.09 -42.37 -1.40
C ARG A 99 39.01 -43.62 -1.46
N ARG A 100 40.31 -43.44 -1.19
CA ARG A 100 41.24 -44.57 -1.02
C ARG A 100 41.19 -45.02 0.44
N ASP A 101 40.60 -46.18 0.66
CA ASP A 101 40.70 -46.94 1.91
C ASP A 101 42.14 -47.42 2.11
N ARG A 102 42.78 -46.88 3.14
CA ARG A 102 44.14 -47.25 3.55
C ARG A 102 44.01 -48.48 4.44
N HIS A 103 44.23 -49.66 3.85
CA HIS A 103 44.38 -50.91 4.60
C HIS A 103 45.64 -50.86 5.45
N SER A 104 45.49 -50.75 6.77
CA SER A 104 46.52 -51.06 7.74
C SER A 104 46.58 -52.59 7.88
N ARG A 105 47.52 -53.21 7.18
CA ARG A 105 47.96 -54.57 7.47
C ARG A 105 48.94 -54.51 8.64
N SER A 106 48.61 -55.17 9.75
CA SER A 106 49.57 -55.58 10.78
C SER A 106 49.84 -57.08 10.60
N PRO A 107 51.09 -57.53 10.48
CA PRO A 107 51.44 -58.90 10.82
C PRO A 107 52.12 -58.96 12.20
N THR A 108 51.89 -60.09 12.84
CA THR A 108 52.50 -60.65 14.06
C THR A 108 54.01 -60.59 14.10
#